data_AF-A0A4Q5ZVC9-F1
#
_entry.id   AF-A0A4Q5ZVC9-F1
#
_cell.length_a   1.000
_cell.length_b   1.000
_cell.length_c   1.000
_cell.angle_alpha   90.00
_cell.angle_beta   90.00
_cell.angle_gamma   90.00
#
_symmetry.space_group_name_H-M   'P 1'
#
loop_
_entity.id
_entity.type
_entity.pdbx_description
1 polymer ?
#
loop_
_entity_poly.entity_id
_entity_poly.type
_entity_poly.pdbx_seq_one_letter_code
_entity_poly.pdbx_strand_id
1 'polypeptide(L)'
;MGHLSSLNKYFVKYKWRLLLGLAFVSISNLFAVIPPVVVRNVIDEVQANINSYRLLGDSPLAADFQDYIFKMVLWNGLLLLGLALMRGIFMFFMRQTIIVMSRLIEYD
;
A
#
# COMPACT_ATOMS: atom_id res chain seq x y z
N MET A 1 10.67 -24.21 30.45
CA MET A 1 10.69 -23.86 29.01
C MET A 1 9.92 -24.83 28.09
N GLY A 2 9.26 -25.90 28.59
CA GLY A 2 8.59 -26.90 27.73
C GLY A 2 7.12 -26.62 27.34
N HIS A 3 6.47 -25.60 27.90
CA HIS A 3 5.01 -25.41 27.78
C HIS A 3 4.56 -24.76 26.44
N LEU A 4 5.50 -24.25 25.64
CA LEU A 4 5.26 -23.71 24.29
C LEU A 4 5.39 -24.79 23.20
N SER A 5 5.99 -25.94 23.52
CA SER A 5 6.23 -27.02 22.55
C SER A 5 4.94 -27.77 22.18
N SER A 6 3.93 -27.78 23.05
CA SER A 6 2.62 -28.37 22.77
C SER A 6 1.82 -27.57 21.73
N LEU A 7 2.03 -26.25 21.68
CA LEU A 7 1.39 -25.35 20.71
C LEU A 7 1.94 -25.54 19.28
N ASN A 8 3.20 -25.98 19.15
CA ASN A 8 3.83 -26.21 17.85
C ASN A 8 3.09 -27.29 17.03
N LYS A 9 2.39 -28.23 17.68
CA LYS A 9 1.57 -29.25 17.01
C LYS A 9 0.37 -28.64 16.27
N TYR A 10 -0.20 -27.56 16.79
CA TYR A 10 -1.31 -26.82 16.19
C TYR A 10 -0.84 -25.88 15.07
N PHE A 11 0.31 -25.22 15.24
CA PHE A 11 1.00 -24.52 14.14
C PHE A 11 1.30 -25.46 12.96
N VAL A 12 1.58 -26.74 13.25
CA VAL A 12 1.86 -27.77 12.24
C VAL A 12 0.60 -28.28 11.53
N LYS A 13 -0.57 -28.30 12.19
CA LYS A 13 -1.84 -28.73 11.61
C LYS A 13 -2.44 -27.69 10.64
N TYR A 14 -2.16 -26.39 10.85
CA TYR A 14 -2.70 -25.29 10.03
C TYR A 14 -1.64 -24.45 9.28
N LYS A 15 -0.46 -25.00 9.02
CA LYS A 15 0.69 -24.30 8.37
C LYS A 15 0.31 -23.46 7.16
N TRP A 16 -0.53 -24.00 6.27
CA TRP A 16 -0.93 -23.31 5.04
C TRP A 16 -1.74 -22.05 5.30
N ARG A 17 -2.63 -22.09 6.30
CA ARG A 17 -3.50 -20.96 6.65
C ARG A 17 -2.73 -19.88 7.42
N LEU A 18 -1.73 -20.29 8.19
CA LEU A 18 -0.78 -19.41 8.88
C LEU A 18 0.21 -18.75 7.91
N LEU A 19 0.74 -19.50 6.94
CA LEU A 19 1.58 -18.96 5.87
C LEU A 19 0.81 -17.98 4.98
N LEU A 20 -0.45 -18.29 4.62
CA LEU A 20 -1.29 -17.35 3.88
C LEU A 20 -1.56 -16.09 4.69
N GLY A 21 -1.86 -16.21 5.99
CA GLY A 21 -1.99 -15.06 6.88
C GLY A 21 -0.73 -14.21 6.94
N LEU A 22 0.44 -14.83 7.09
CA LEU A 22 1.75 -14.15 7.08
C LEU A 22 2.03 -13.47 5.74
N ALA A 23 1.68 -14.13 4.62
CA ALA A 23 1.82 -13.56 3.28
C ALA A 23 0.91 -12.32 3.11
N PHE A 24 -0.36 -12.41 3.52
CA PHE A 24 -1.28 -11.28 3.49
C PHE A 24 -0.82 -10.11 4.38
N VAL A 25 -0.27 -10.40 5.56
CA VAL A 25 0.33 -9.37 6.45
C VAL A 25 1.50 -8.69 5.75
N SER A 26 2.40 -9.47 5.15
CA SER A 26 3.59 -8.94 4.47
C SER A 26 3.20 -8.06 3.29
N ILE A 27 2.23 -8.50 2.48
CA ILE A 27 1.68 -7.76 1.34
C ILE A 27 0.97 -6.49 1.82
N SER A 28 0.15 -6.57 2.86
CA SER A 28 -0.53 -5.41 3.46
C SER A 28 0.47 -4.36 3.96
N ASN A 29 1.58 -4.80 4.54
CA ASN A 29 2.64 -3.92 5.02
C ASN A 29 3.38 -3.24 3.86
N LEU A 30 3.64 -3.95 2.76
CA LEU A 30 4.18 -3.35 1.53
C LEU A 30 3.25 -2.22 1.02
N PHE A 31 1.95 -2.48 0.89
CA PHE A 31 0.97 -1.47 0.50
C PHE A 31 0.83 -0.32 1.50
N ALA A 32 1.25 -0.50 2.76
CA ALA A 32 1.30 0.58 3.74
C ALA A 32 2.48 1.54 3.55
N VAL A 33 3.60 1.04 3.00
CA VAL A 33 4.86 1.78 2.82
C VAL A 33 5.00 2.42 1.43
N ILE A 34 4.28 1.92 0.42
CA ILE A 34 4.31 2.45 -0.96
C ILE A 34 3.77 3.89 -1.08
N PRO A 35 2.63 4.29 -0.46
CA PRO A 35 2.04 5.62 -0.71
C PRO A 35 2.97 6.81 -0.39
N PRO A 36 3.73 6.83 0.74
CA PRO A 36 4.71 7.90 1.01
C PRO A 36 5.76 8.08 -0.10
N VAL A 37 6.24 6.99 -0.68
CA VAL A 37 7.25 7.01 -1.76
C VAL A 37 6.65 7.60 -3.03
N VAL A 38 5.43 7.18 -3.39
CA VAL A 38 4.72 7.69 -4.56
C VAL A 38 4.43 9.18 -4.40
N VAL A 39 3.92 9.62 -3.24
CA VAL A 39 3.66 11.04 -2.96
C VAL A 39 4.93 11.88 -3.14
N ARG A 40 6.07 11.41 -2.62
CA ARG A 40 7.34 12.10 -2.77
C ARG A 40 7.74 12.26 -4.23
N ASN A 41 7.70 11.18 -5.01
CA ASN A 41 8.08 11.22 -6.43
C ASN A 41 7.20 12.21 -7.20
N VAL A 42 5.90 12.25 -6.92
CA VAL A 42 4.96 13.19 -7.54
C VAL A 42 5.30 14.64 -7.19
N ILE A 43 5.62 14.92 -5.92
CA ILE A 43 6.03 16.26 -5.49
C ILE A 43 7.34 16.67 -6.18
N ASP A 44 8.32 15.77 -6.24
CA ASP A 44 9.61 16.01 -6.88
C ASP A 44 9.44 16.28 -8.40
N GLU A 45 8.60 15.49 -9.08
CA GLU A 45 8.28 15.67 -10.51
C GLU A 45 7.54 16.99 -10.79
N VAL A 46 6.55 17.34 -9.95
CA VAL A 46 5.84 18.62 -10.07
C VAL A 46 6.80 19.79 -9.86
N GLN A 47 7.70 19.70 -8.87
CA GLN A 47 8.65 20.76 -8.57
C GLN A 47 9.70 20.94 -9.69
N ALA A 48 10.17 19.84 -10.29
CA ALA A 48 11.07 19.89 -11.46
C ALA A 48 10.39 20.54 -12.69
N ASN A 49 9.11 20.24 -12.92
CA ASN A 49 8.33 20.83 -14.01
C ASN A 49 8.04 22.32 -13.76
N ILE A 50 7.73 22.73 -12.53
CA ILE A 50 7.53 24.15 -12.19
C ILE A 50 8.83 24.96 -12.34
N ASN A 51 9.98 24.40 -11.96
CA ASN A 51 11.27 25.06 -12.17
C ASN A 51 11.59 25.25 -13.66
N SER A 52 11.24 24.26 -14.48
CA SER A 52 11.37 24.33 -15.95
C SER A 52 10.39 25.35 -16.56
N TYR A 53 9.16 25.42 -16.04
CA TYR A 53 8.14 26.39 -16.44
C TYR A 53 8.54 27.83 -16.10
N ARG A 54 9.15 28.04 -14.94
CA ARG A 54 9.69 29.36 -14.52
C ARG A 54 10.82 29.86 -15.42
N LEU A 55 11.54 28.95 -16.10
CA LEU A 55 12.56 29.28 -17.10
C LEU A 55 11.97 29.64 -18.47
N LEU A 56 10.70 29.28 -18.76
CA LEU A 56 10.05 29.54 -20.06
C LEU A 56 9.30 30.88 -20.16
N GLY A 57 9.02 31.57 -19.05
CA GLY A 57 8.34 32.88 -19.05
C GLY A 57 6.87 32.85 -19.50
N ASP A 58 6.30 34.04 -19.77
CA ASP A 58 4.87 34.35 -20.08
C ASP A 58 4.45 33.93 -21.52
N SER A 59 4.93 32.78 -21.96
CA SER A 59 4.65 32.22 -23.30
C SER A 59 3.28 31.53 -23.34
N PRO A 60 2.56 31.51 -24.48
CA PRO A 60 1.31 30.75 -24.66
C PRO A 60 1.40 29.26 -24.31
N LEU A 61 2.63 28.70 -24.32
CA LEU A 61 2.96 27.34 -23.88
C LEU A 61 2.72 27.10 -22.38
N ALA A 62 2.57 28.16 -21.60
CA ALA A 62 2.22 28.13 -20.19
C ALA A 62 0.88 27.42 -19.95
N ALA A 63 -0.13 27.66 -20.79
CA ALA A 63 -1.44 27.04 -20.63
C ALA A 63 -1.40 25.52 -20.87
N ASP A 64 -0.69 25.07 -21.91
CA ASP A 64 -0.54 23.63 -22.23
C ASP A 64 0.24 22.88 -21.15
N PHE A 65 1.28 23.48 -20.59
CA PHE A 65 2.04 22.87 -19.49
C PHE A 65 1.23 22.78 -18.19
N GLN A 66 0.38 23.78 -17.89
CA GLN A 66 -0.51 23.71 -16.73
C GLN A 66 -1.50 22.54 -16.87
N ASP A 67 -2.06 22.34 -18.06
CA ASP A 67 -2.98 21.24 -18.34
C ASP A 67 -2.29 19.87 -18.28
N TYR A 68 -1.02 19.80 -18.71
CA TYR A 68 -0.17 18.60 -18.57
C TYR A 68 0.12 18.26 -17.11
N ILE A 69 0.56 19.23 -16.31
CA ILE A 69 0.82 19.05 -14.87
C ILE A 69 -0.48 18.65 -14.15
N PHE A 70 -1.61 19.27 -14.50
CA PHE A 70 -2.91 18.93 -13.91
C PHE A 70 -3.29 17.48 -14.20
N LYS A 71 -3.19 17.03 -15.45
CA LYS A 71 -3.44 15.62 -15.83
C LYS A 71 -2.50 14.65 -15.12
N MET A 72 -1.22 15.01 -15.00
CA MET A 72 -0.20 14.21 -14.31
C MET A 72 -0.49 14.05 -12.82
N VAL A 73 -0.83 15.15 -12.14
CA VAL A 73 -1.23 15.14 -10.72
C VAL A 73 -2.51 14.35 -10.53
N LEU A 74 -3.50 14.50 -11.42
CA LEU A 74 -4.77 13.80 -11.34
C LEU A 74 -4.61 12.29 -11.52
N TRP A 75 -3.78 11.84 -12.47
CA TRP A 75 -3.47 10.42 -12.67
C TRP A 75 -2.73 9.83 -11.46
N ASN A 76 -1.73 10.54 -10.93
CA ASN A 76 -1.01 10.11 -9.74
C ASN A 76 -1.89 10.10 -8.48
N GLY A 77 -2.79 11.09 -8.34
CA GLY A 77 -3.79 11.12 -7.27
C GLY A 77 -4.76 9.94 -7.34
N LEU A 78 -5.20 9.57 -8.55
CA LEU A 78 -6.03 8.39 -8.76
C LEU A 78 -5.28 7.09 -8.42
N LEU A 79 -3.99 7.01 -8.76
CA LEU A 79 -3.12 5.88 -8.41
C LEU A 79 -2.97 5.76 -6.89
N LEU A 80 -2.77 6.88 -6.18
CA LEU A 80 -2.73 6.93 -4.71
C LEU A 80 -4.05 6.48 -4.08
N LEU A 81 -5.20 6.91 -4.62
CA LEU A 81 -6.51 6.45 -4.20
C LEU A 81 -6.66 4.94 -4.38
N GLY A 82 -6.25 4.41 -5.53
CA GLY A 82 -6.24 2.97 -5.80
C GLY A 82 -5.38 2.19 -4.80
N LEU A 83 -4.16 2.67 -4.54
CA LEU A 83 -3.27 2.10 -3.52
C LEU A 83 -3.89 2.12 -2.12
N ALA A 84 -4.54 3.22 -1.74
CA ALA A 84 -5.20 3.35 -0.44
C ALA A 84 -6.36 2.37 -0.28
N LEU A 85 -7.18 2.20 -1.33
CA LEU A 85 -8.27 1.22 -1.35
C LEU A 85 -7.75 -0.21 -1.26
N MET A 86 -6.72 -0.55 -2.05
CA MET A 86 -6.08 -1.87 -1.99
C MET A 86 -5.54 -2.15 -0.59
N ARG A 87 -4.83 -1.20 0.03
CA ARG A 87 -4.36 -1.32 1.41
C ARG A 87 -5.50 -1.60 2.39
N GLY A 88 -6.63 -0.91 2.26
CA GLY A 88 -7.82 -1.15 3.08
C GLY A 88 -8.37 -2.57 2.94
N ILE A 89 -8.44 -3.07 1.71
CA ILE A 89 -8.87 -4.44 1.40
C ILE A 89 -7.91 -5.46 2.02
N PHE A 90 -6.60 -5.29 1.86
CA PHE A 90 -5.60 -6.19 2.46
C PHE A 90 -5.62 -6.18 3.99
N MET A 91 -5.84 -5.01 4.62
CA MET A 91 -6.03 -4.93 6.07
C MET A 91 -7.30 -5.68 6.53
N PHE A 92 -8.38 -5.64 5.75
CA PHE A 92 -9.58 -6.41 6.06
C PHE A 92 -9.31 -7.93 5.99
N PHE A 93 -8.65 -8.41 4.93
CA PHE A 93 -8.28 -9.82 4.81
C PHE A 93 -7.32 -10.30 5.89
N MET A 94 -6.38 -9.44 6.30
CA MET A 94 -5.50 -9.71 7.44
C MET A 94 -6.32 -9.95 8.71
N ARG A 95 -7.32 -9.10 9.00
CA ARG A 95 -8.20 -9.31 10.16
C ARG A 95 -9.05 -10.57 10.04
N GLN A 96 -9.63 -10.83 8.87
CA GLN A 96 -10.37 -12.07 8.61
C GLN A 96 -9.51 -13.31 8.86
N THR A 97 -8.26 -13.31 8.38
CA THR A 97 -7.38 -14.48 8.50
C THR A 97 -6.91 -14.68 9.94
N ILE A 98 -6.46 -13.62 10.63
CA ILE A 98 -5.90 -13.72 11.97
C ILE A 98 -6.99 -13.97 13.03
N ILE A 99 -8.10 -13.23 13.00
CA ILE A 99 -9.16 -13.34 14.02
C ILE A 99 -9.92 -14.66 13.89
N VAL A 100 -10.22 -15.10 12.67
CA VAL A 100 -10.93 -16.38 12.45
C VAL A 100 -10.01 -17.56 12.77
N MET A 101 -8.72 -17.49 12.45
CA MET A 101 -7.75 -18.51 12.88
C MET A 101 -7.64 -18.60 14.39
N SER A 102 -7.60 -17.47 15.10
CA SER A 102 -7.61 -17.47 16.56
C SER A 102 -8.82 -18.19 17.12
N ARG A 103 -10.02 -17.95 16.57
CA ARG A 103 -11.25 -18.64 17.00
C ARG A 103 -11.22 -20.13 16.68
N LEU A 104 -10.75 -20.54 15.50
CA LEU A 104 -10.64 -21.95 15.14
C LEU A 104 -9.69 -22.73 16.07
N ILE A 105 -8.66 -22.09 16.60
CA ILE A 105 -7.74 -22.69 17.58
C ILE A 105 -8.35 -22.72 18.99
N GLU A 106 -9.26 -21.78 19.30
CA GLU A 106 -9.94 -21.73 20.61
C GLU A 106 -11.07 -22.78 20.73
N TYR A 107 -11.68 -23.16 19.61
CA TYR A 107 -12.76 -24.16 19.55
C TYR A 107 -12.29 -25.59 19.19
N ASP A 108 -10.98 -25.82 18.94
CA ASP A 108 -10.35 -27.13 18.64
C ASP A 108 -9.32 -27.49 19.72
#